data_AF-A0A6N6KHV4-F1
#
_entry.id   AF-A0A6N6KHV4-F1
#
_cell.length_a   1.000
_cell.length_b   1.000
_cell.length_c   1.000
_cell.angle_alpha   90.00
_cell.angle_beta   90.00
_cell.angle_gamma   90.00
#
_symmetry.space_group_name_H-M   'P 1'
#
loop_
_entity.id
_entity.type
_entity.pdbx_description
1 polymer ?
#
loop_
_entity_poly.entity_id
_entity_poly.type
_entity_poly.pdbx_seq_one_letter_code
_entity_poly.pdbx_strand_id
1 'polypeptide(L)'
;MKTMGIDVKKYKQHKRPIEKKNSESRMSSLTELLQRDIQIGGNGLSVKKKEAFYTELEVLLTAGLDLRTSLELILEGQKKDKDRLLMQSILDSVIGGEALSGAMEETGKFSLYEIYSIQIAEESGKLSQVLKELSSYFSKTIQYRRLMVGALSYPLLVVTVALMVMLFLLNFLVPLFGDIYSRLDQDLPQITKMVVSLSNFTQTYFTHFVIGVMVTILILFSQRKKQWFRKWSSQIVIKTPVFGQLFQKLYLARFAQSMAFLLNARVPILRAIDLIEKMVAFFPIEYSLSQIKGEILKGEPFHKSLKEYAIYPSNMVSLIKVGEQANQLDNMFSKIANQYNDEVEQQTKLIGSLIEPVMIVFLALIVGVILISMYLPMFKLVSGFGM
;
A
#
# COMPACT_ATOMS: atom_id res chain seq x y z
N MET A 1 -6.88 -29.46 -75.49
CA MET A 1 -7.32 -29.16 -74.11
C MET A 1 -6.09 -28.86 -73.26
N LYS A 2 -5.84 -27.59 -72.93
CA LYS A 2 -4.72 -27.15 -72.07
C LYS A 2 -5.31 -26.82 -70.70
N THR A 3 -4.81 -27.47 -69.66
CA THR A 3 -5.23 -27.29 -68.27
C THR A 3 -4.72 -25.94 -67.74
N MET A 4 -5.64 -25.15 -67.20
CA MET A 4 -5.38 -23.83 -66.62
C MET A 4 -5.06 -24.04 -65.13
N GLY A 5 -3.77 -24.10 -64.81
CA GLY A 5 -3.29 -24.23 -63.43
C GLY A 5 -3.43 -22.91 -62.67
N ILE A 6 -4.05 -22.96 -61.50
CA ILE A 6 -4.17 -21.81 -60.58
C ILE A 6 -2.79 -21.53 -59.97
N ASP A 7 -2.27 -20.33 -60.21
CA ASP A 7 -0.96 -19.89 -59.71
C ASP A 7 -1.04 -19.47 -58.23
N VAL A 8 -0.62 -20.38 -57.35
CA VAL A 8 -0.69 -20.23 -55.88
C VAL A 8 0.32 -19.19 -55.34
N LYS A 9 1.17 -18.58 -56.19
CA LYS A 9 2.11 -17.53 -55.76
C LYS A 9 1.44 -16.19 -55.42
N LYS A 10 0.19 -15.95 -55.83
CA LYS A 10 -0.54 -14.70 -55.53
C LYS A 10 -1.14 -14.62 -54.10
N TYR A 11 -1.09 -15.70 -53.31
CA TYR A 11 -1.62 -15.71 -51.93
C TYR A 11 -0.54 -15.67 -50.83
N LYS A 12 0.73 -15.44 -51.19
CA LYS A 12 1.82 -15.20 -50.22
C LYS A 12 2.23 -13.72 -50.21
N GLN A 13 1.34 -12.83 -49.79
CA GLN A 13 1.72 -11.54 -49.21
C GLN A 13 0.48 -10.86 -48.64
N HIS A 14 0.45 -10.75 -47.31
CA HIS A 14 -0.26 -9.81 -46.43
C HIS A 14 -0.63 -10.47 -45.09
N LYS A 15 0.33 -11.16 -44.44
CA LYS A 15 0.30 -11.25 -42.98
C LYS A 15 0.81 -9.91 -42.46
N ARG A 16 -0.12 -8.99 -42.16
CA ARG A 16 0.20 -7.84 -41.30
C ARG A 16 0.80 -8.41 -40.01
N PRO A 17 1.96 -7.92 -39.53
CA PRO A 17 2.44 -8.30 -38.22
C PRO A 17 1.36 -7.91 -37.21
N ILE A 18 0.83 -8.89 -36.50
CA ILE A 18 -0.11 -8.66 -35.39
C ILE A 18 0.64 -7.78 -34.39
N GLU A 19 0.13 -6.57 -34.17
CA GLU A 19 0.65 -5.56 -33.25
C GLU A 19 0.73 -6.09 -31.81
N LYS A 20 1.78 -6.84 -31.46
CA LYS A 20 2.09 -7.15 -30.05
C LYS A 20 2.59 -5.92 -29.29
N LYS A 21 3.19 -4.96 -30.00
CA LYS A 21 3.83 -3.75 -29.43
C LYS A 21 2.85 -2.80 -28.73
N ASN A 22 1.59 -2.72 -29.20
CA ASN A 22 0.57 -1.85 -28.60
C ASN A 22 0.00 -2.41 -27.29
N SER A 23 -0.04 -3.73 -27.12
CA SER A 23 -0.52 -4.35 -25.87
C SER A 23 0.49 -4.24 -24.75
N GLU A 24 1.78 -4.50 -25.03
CA GLU A 24 2.87 -4.35 -24.05
C GLU A 24 3.12 -2.88 -23.68
N SER A 25 3.06 -1.96 -24.65
CA SER A 25 3.19 -0.50 -24.41
C SER A 25 2.01 0.09 -23.63
N ARG A 26 0.78 -0.38 -23.88
CA ARG A 26 -0.38 0.02 -23.05
C ARG A 26 -0.33 -0.61 -21.66
N MET A 27 0.19 -1.83 -21.55
CA MET A 27 0.37 -2.50 -20.27
C MET A 27 1.44 -1.80 -19.41
N SER A 28 2.56 -1.39 -20.01
CA SER A 28 3.60 -0.63 -19.32
C SER A 28 3.13 0.77 -18.94
N SER A 29 2.32 1.44 -19.77
CA SER A 29 1.79 2.76 -19.43
C SER A 29 0.73 2.71 -18.33
N LEU A 30 -0.09 1.65 -18.26
CA LEU A 30 -1.04 1.45 -17.16
C LEU A 30 -0.33 1.13 -15.84
N THR A 31 0.73 0.31 -15.86
CA THR A 31 1.53 0.06 -14.66
C THR A 31 2.28 1.32 -14.22
N GLU A 32 2.80 2.13 -15.15
CA GLU A 32 3.38 3.44 -14.85
C GLU A 32 2.36 4.41 -14.25
N LEU A 33 1.11 4.41 -14.74
CA LEU A 33 0.03 5.23 -14.20
C LEU A 33 -0.37 4.78 -12.78
N LEU A 34 -0.40 3.48 -12.50
CA LEU A 34 -0.67 2.94 -11.15
C LEU A 34 0.50 3.17 -10.18
N GLN A 35 1.74 3.16 -10.69
CA GLN A 35 2.94 3.50 -9.92
C GLN A 35 3.12 5.00 -9.70
N ARG A 36 2.33 5.83 -10.38
CA ARG A 36 2.33 7.28 -10.20
C ARG A 36 1.92 7.60 -8.75
N ASP A 37 2.68 8.48 -8.10
CA ASP A 37 2.30 9.02 -6.79
C ASP A 37 1.09 9.93 -6.99
N ILE A 38 -0.11 9.37 -6.89
CA ILE A 38 -1.34 10.15 -6.84
C ILE A 38 -1.48 10.65 -5.40
N GLN A 39 -1.38 11.97 -5.22
CA GLN A 39 -1.71 12.64 -3.96
C GLN A 39 -3.23 12.55 -3.73
N ILE A 40 -3.70 11.43 -3.18
CA ILE A 40 -5.11 11.27 -2.81
C ILE A 40 -5.33 11.99 -1.47
N GLY A 41 -5.81 13.24 -1.53
CA GLY A 41 -6.48 13.91 -0.42
C GLY A 41 -5.62 14.30 0.79
N GLY A 42 -4.35 14.67 0.57
CA GLY A 42 -3.46 15.15 1.63
C GLY A 42 -2.76 16.44 1.22
N ASN A 43 -2.77 17.43 2.12
CA ASN A 43 -2.05 18.68 1.95
C ASN A 43 -0.51 18.50 2.00
N GLY A 44 0.04 17.28 2.08
CA GLY A 44 1.47 17.01 2.34
C GLY A 44 2.35 16.78 1.10
N LEU A 45 3.68 16.75 1.30
CA LEU A 45 4.67 16.48 0.25
C LEU A 45 4.68 14.99 -0.13
N SER A 46 4.85 14.66 -1.41
CA SER A 46 4.91 13.27 -1.90
C SER A 46 6.13 12.52 -1.32
N VAL A 47 6.00 11.21 -1.08
CA VAL A 47 7.07 10.35 -0.55
C VAL A 47 8.35 10.44 -1.39
N LYS A 48 8.23 10.44 -2.73
CA LYS A 48 9.38 10.62 -3.64
C LYS A 48 10.09 11.96 -3.49
N LYS A 49 9.32 13.03 -3.24
CA LYS A 49 9.89 14.37 -3.05
C LYS A 49 10.56 14.50 -1.68
N LYS A 50 9.99 13.86 -0.66
CA LYS A 50 10.62 13.77 0.66
C LYS A 50 11.94 13.02 0.58
N GLU A 51 11.96 11.87 -0.08
CA GLU A 51 13.19 11.11 -0.32
C GLU A 51 14.25 11.97 -1.02
N ALA A 52 13.92 12.60 -2.15
CA ALA A 52 14.84 13.48 -2.85
C ALA A 52 15.35 14.64 -1.97
N PHE A 53 14.46 15.31 -1.24
CA PHE A 53 14.82 16.40 -0.32
C PHE A 53 15.83 15.96 0.75
N TYR A 54 15.57 14.85 1.45
CA TYR A 54 16.49 14.37 2.49
C TYR A 54 17.79 13.81 1.92
N THR A 55 17.74 13.16 0.76
CA THR A 55 18.94 12.64 0.07
C THR A 55 19.83 13.78 -0.41
N GLU A 56 19.27 14.80 -1.08
CA GLU A 56 20.04 15.96 -1.55
C GLU A 56 20.63 16.74 -0.36
N LEU A 57 19.85 16.98 0.69
CA LEU A 57 20.33 17.69 1.88
C LEU A 57 21.42 16.89 2.62
N GLU A 58 21.29 15.57 2.71
CA GLU A 58 22.33 14.69 3.29
C GLU A 58 23.63 14.78 2.50
N VAL A 59 23.56 14.68 1.17
CA VAL A 59 24.73 14.73 0.29
C VAL A 59 25.45 16.07 0.41
N LEU A 60 24.71 17.19 0.37
CA LEU A 60 25.30 18.53 0.42
C LEU A 60 25.95 18.83 1.79
N LEU A 61 25.27 18.49 2.89
CA LEU A 61 25.84 18.68 4.23
C LEU A 61 27.02 17.75 4.48
N THR A 62 27.00 16.52 3.96
CA THR A 62 28.13 15.58 4.07
C THR A 62 29.32 16.04 3.22
N ALA A 63 29.06 16.76 2.11
CA ALA A 63 30.09 17.42 1.30
C ALA A 63 30.68 18.67 1.97
N GLY A 64 30.18 19.06 3.15
CA GLY A 64 30.71 20.17 3.95
C GLY A 64 30.08 21.53 3.67
N LEU A 65 29.00 21.59 2.89
CA LEU A 65 28.23 22.83 2.73
C LEU A 65 27.45 23.12 4.01
N ASP A 66 27.21 24.40 4.30
CA ASP A 66 26.31 24.79 5.38
C ASP A 66 24.83 24.57 4.99
N LEU A 67 23.95 24.59 5.99
CA LEU A 67 22.52 24.34 5.82
C LEU A 67 21.86 25.34 4.86
N ARG A 68 22.25 26.61 4.95
CA ARG A 68 21.69 27.67 4.11
C ARG A 68 22.01 27.42 2.64
N THR A 69 23.28 27.26 2.32
CA THR A 69 23.78 27.01 0.95
C THR A 69 23.17 25.74 0.40
N SER A 70 23.03 24.71 1.23
CA SER A 70 22.40 23.45 0.82
C SER A 70 20.92 23.65 0.45
N LEU A 71 20.16 24.41 1.24
CA LEU A 71 18.76 24.72 0.96
C LEU A 71 18.59 25.63 -0.29
N GLU A 72 19.49 26.59 -0.50
CA GLU A 72 19.53 27.44 -1.70
C GLU A 72 19.71 26.58 -2.98
N LEU A 73 20.64 25.62 -2.98
CA LEU A 73 20.85 24.70 -4.10
C LEU A 73 19.63 23.79 -4.36
N ILE A 74 19.01 23.26 -3.30
CA ILE A 74 17.80 22.44 -3.42
C ILE A 74 16.64 23.25 -4.00
N LEU A 75 16.50 24.52 -3.59
CA LEU A 75 15.50 25.46 -4.09
C LEU A 75 15.69 25.75 -5.58
N GLU A 76 16.92 25.98 -6.03
CA GLU A 76 17.25 26.20 -7.45
C GLU A 76 16.90 24.99 -8.32
N GLY A 77 17.03 23.78 -7.78
CA GLY A 77 16.66 22.53 -8.46
C GLY A 77 15.16 22.30 -8.63
N GLN A 78 14.29 23.08 -7.94
CA GLN A 78 12.84 22.86 -7.99
C GLN A 78 12.21 23.33 -9.31
N LYS A 79 11.54 22.40 -10.02
CA LYS A 79 10.90 22.68 -11.31
C LYS A 79 9.47 23.22 -11.22
N LYS A 80 8.78 23.04 -10.09
CA LYS A 80 7.36 23.41 -9.93
C LYS A 80 7.24 24.56 -8.95
N ASP A 81 6.47 25.58 -9.31
CA ASP A 81 6.27 26.78 -8.48
C ASP A 81 5.80 26.45 -7.06
N LYS A 82 4.88 25.49 -6.91
CA LYS A 82 4.39 25.05 -5.60
C LYS A 82 5.49 24.47 -4.71
N ASP A 83 6.43 23.73 -5.29
CA ASP A 83 7.54 23.12 -4.55
C ASP A 83 8.63 24.17 -4.26
N ARG A 84 8.88 25.07 -5.21
CA ARG A 84 9.77 26.20 -5.04
C ARG A 84 9.31 27.13 -3.91
N LEU A 85 8.03 27.49 -3.85
CA LEU A 85 7.46 28.29 -2.77
C LEU A 85 7.57 27.61 -1.40
N LEU A 86 7.39 26.29 -1.35
CA LEU A 86 7.56 25.52 -0.11
C LEU A 86 9.02 25.54 0.36
N MET A 87 9.98 25.27 -0.53
CA MET A 87 11.40 25.29 -0.19
C MET A 87 11.87 26.71 0.16
N GLN A 88 11.34 27.73 -0.54
CA GLN A 88 11.63 29.13 -0.24
C GLN A 88 11.17 29.50 1.17
N SER A 89 9.96 29.10 1.60
CA SER A 89 9.51 29.42 2.96
C SER A 89 10.40 28.78 4.02
N ILE A 90 10.86 27.54 3.80
CA ILE A 90 11.78 26.86 4.74
C ILE A 90 13.12 27.59 4.78
N LEU A 91 13.67 27.96 3.62
CA LEU A 91 14.92 28.70 3.53
C LEU A 91 14.82 30.06 4.24
N ASP A 92 13.74 30.82 4.00
CA ASP A 92 13.53 32.13 4.59
C ASP A 92 13.43 32.06 6.13
N SER A 93 12.70 31.08 6.67
CA SER A 93 12.61 30.84 8.11
C SER A 93 13.97 30.47 8.72
N VAL A 94 14.74 29.59 8.06
CA VAL A 94 16.08 29.19 8.53
C VAL A 94 17.07 30.35 8.48
N ILE A 95 17.04 31.18 7.41
CA ILE A 95 17.84 32.42 7.34
C ILE A 95 17.41 33.41 8.43
N GLY A 96 16.11 33.46 8.74
CA GLY A 96 15.54 34.23 9.85
C GLY A 96 15.98 33.78 11.24
N GLY A 97 16.69 32.65 11.35
CA GLY A 97 17.25 32.13 12.59
C GLY A 97 16.39 31.05 13.26
N GLU A 98 15.31 30.60 12.62
CA GLU A 98 14.54 29.45 13.10
C GLU A 98 15.30 28.14 12.86
N ALA A 99 15.06 27.18 13.75
CA ALA A 99 15.50 25.80 13.55
C ALA A 99 14.80 25.20 12.31
N LEU A 100 15.50 24.35 11.56
CA LEU A 100 14.97 23.61 10.41
C LEU A 100 13.73 22.79 10.80
N SER A 101 13.74 22.17 11.98
CA SER A 101 12.57 21.43 12.48
C SER A 101 11.33 22.32 12.62
N GLY A 102 11.50 23.53 13.16
CA GLY A 102 10.44 24.53 13.28
C GLY A 102 9.95 25.01 11.91
N ALA A 103 10.88 25.41 11.04
CA ALA A 103 10.58 25.83 9.67
C ALA A 103 9.80 24.75 8.89
N MET A 104 10.14 23.48 9.06
CA MET A 104 9.40 22.36 8.47
C MET A 104 8.01 22.18 9.08
N GLU A 105 7.87 22.33 10.39
CA GLU A 105 6.59 22.22 11.11
C GLU A 105 5.56 23.26 10.62
N GLU A 106 5.98 24.51 10.45
CA GLU A 106 5.12 25.61 9.99
C GLU A 106 4.45 25.33 8.64
N THR A 107 5.14 24.60 7.75
CA THR A 107 4.59 24.27 6.43
C THR A 107 3.37 23.33 6.50
N GLY A 108 3.23 22.56 7.58
CA GLY A 108 2.26 21.48 7.71
C GLY A 108 2.39 20.37 6.65
N LYS A 109 3.52 20.27 5.94
CA LYS A 109 3.76 19.29 4.86
C LYS A 109 4.53 18.05 5.32
N PHE A 110 5.23 18.16 6.44
CA PHE A 110 6.07 17.11 7.02
C PHE A 110 5.33 16.40 8.15
N SER A 111 5.65 15.13 8.37
CA SER A 111 5.09 14.35 9.46
C SER A 111 5.82 14.65 10.77
N LEU A 112 5.17 14.38 11.90
CA LEU A 112 5.80 14.49 13.22
C LEU A 112 7.08 13.66 13.34
N TYR A 113 7.15 12.52 12.63
CA TYR A 113 8.38 11.72 12.55
C TYR A 113 9.55 12.50 11.97
N GLU A 114 9.31 13.23 10.89
CA GLU A 114 10.34 14.01 10.22
C GLU A 114 10.77 15.19 11.10
N ILE A 115 9.79 15.95 11.60
CA ILE A 115 10.03 17.14 12.45
C ILE A 115 10.85 16.77 13.69
N TYR A 116 10.40 15.78 14.47
CA TYR A 116 11.11 15.37 15.68
C TYR A 116 12.48 14.74 15.40
N SER A 117 12.63 14.03 14.28
CA SER A 117 13.94 13.49 13.91
C SER A 117 14.94 14.61 13.65
N ILE A 118 14.55 15.62 12.86
CA ILE A 118 15.39 16.79 12.59
C ILE A 118 15.66 17.57 13.88
N GLN A 119 14.66 17.80 14.73
CA GLN A 119 14.84 18.50 16.00
C GLN A 119 15.92 17.84 16.86
N ILE A 120 15.89 16.51 16.98
CA ILE A 120 16.89 15.75 17.73
C ILE A 120 18.27 15.88 17.08
N ALA A 121 18.30 15.90 15.76
CA ALA A 121 19.54 16.10 15.00
C ALA A 121 20.17 17.46 15.27
N GLU A 122 19.36 18.51 15.35
CA GLU A 122 19.77 19.88 15.67
C GLU A 122 20.26 19.99 17.11
N GLU A 123 19.52 19.43 18.07
CA GLU A 123 19.92 19.38 19.49
C GLU A 123 21.20 18.57 19.71
N SER A 124 21.43 17.52 18.92
CA SER A 124 22.59 16.62 19.08
C SER A 124 23.76 16.92 18.15
N GLY A 125 23.62 17.88 17.24
CA GLY A 125 24.64 18.20 16.22
C GLY A 125 24.87 17.10 15.20
N LYS A 126 23.93 16.17 15.02
CA LYS A 126 24.06 14.98 14.16
C LYS A 126 23.20 15.03 12.89
N LEU A 127 22.96 16.24 12.36
CA LEU A 127 22.05 16.47 11.23
C LEU A 127 22.30 15.53 10.03
N SER A 128 23.55 15.38 9.58
CA SER A 128 23.89 14.50 8.45
C SER A 128 23.52 13.03 8.69
N GLN A 129 23.73 12.50 9.91
CA GLN A 129 23.38 11.13 10.26
C GLN A 129 21.86 10.91 10.23
N VAL A 130 21.09 11.90 10.70
CA VAL A 130 19.63 11.83 10.72
C VAL A 130 19.04 11.93 9.33
N LEU A 131 19.57 12.82 8.50
CA LEU A 131 19.13 12.95 7.11
C LEU A 131 19.39 11.67 6.32
N LYS A 132 20.52 11.00 6.56
CA LYS A 132 20.82 9.68 5.98
C LYS A 132 19.78 8.63 6.37
N GLU A 133 19.37 8.61 7.64
CA GLU A 133 18.34 7.69 8.12
C GLU A 133 16.97 8.01 7.49
N LEU A 134 16.60 9.28 7.40
CA LEU A 134 15.35 9.72 6.76
C LEU A 134 15.35 9.39 5.25
N SER A 135 16.46 9.62 4.55
CA SER A 135 16.67 9.22 3.16
C SER A 135 16.48 7.71 3.00
N SER A 136 17.17 6.90 3.82
CA SER A 136 17.04 5.44 3.79
C SER A 136 15.60 4.98 4.07
N TYR A 137 14.95 5.58 5.06
CA TYR A 137 13.56 5.30 5.42
C TYR A 137 12.60 5.56 4.25
N PHE A 138 12.69 6.72 3.59
CA PHE A 138 11.81 7.03 2.47
C PHE A 138 12.15 6.21 1.22
N SER A 139 13.43 5.91 0.98
CA SER A 139 13.86 5.00 -0.09
C SER A 139 13.26 3.60 0.07
N LYS A 140 13.34 3.03 1.28
CA LYS A 140 12.66 1.76 1.62
C LYS A 140 11.15 1.86 1.48
N THR A 141 10.54 2.97 1.91
CA THR A 141 9.10 3.20 1.76
C THR A 141 8.68 3.20 0.28
N ILE A 142 9.46 3.82 -0.60
CA ILE A 142 9.24 3.80 -2.06
C ILE A 142 9.40 2.38 -2.60
N GLN A 143 10.41 1.63 -2.16
CA GLN A 143 10.61 0.24 -2.55
C GLN A 143 9.42 -0.63 -2.16
N TYR A 144 8.94 -0.54 -0.92
CA TYR A 144 7.77 -1.28 -0.46
C TYR A 144 6.51 -0.89 -1.23
N ARG A 145 6.29 0.41 -1.47
CA ARG A 145 5.17 0.89 -2.30
C ARG A 145 5.25 0.30 -3.71
N ARG A 146 6.44 0.27 -4.31
CA ARG A 146 6.66 -0.32 -5.64
C ARG A 146 6.39 -1.82 -5.66
N LEU A 147 6.84 -2.55 -4.64
CA LEU A 147 6.56 -3.99 -4.51
C LEU A 147 5.06 -4.25 -4.36
N MET A 148 4.37 -3.50 -3.50
CA MET A 148 2.93 -3.64 -3.32
C MET A 148 2.14 -3.29 -4.58
N VAL A 149 2.45 -2.14 -5.21
CA VAL A 149 1.79 -1.74 -6.47
C VAL A 149 2.07 -2.76 -7.56
N GLY A 150 3.32 -3.23 -7.69
CA GLY A 150 3.69 -4.27 -8.66
C GLY A 150 2.91 -5.57 -8.46
N ALA A 151 2.83 -6.06 -7.23
CA ALA A 151 2.10 -7.28 -6.88
C ALA A 151 0.59 -7.17 -7.12
N LEU A 152 0.00 -5.98 -6.96
CA LEU A 152 -1.45 -5.75 -7.08
C LEU A 152 -1.89 -5.31 -8.48
N SER A 153 -0.99 -4.79 -9.31
CA SER A 153 -1.34 -4.24 -10.64
C SER A 153 -1.94 -5.31 -11.56
N TYR A 154 -1.32 -6.49 -11.64
CA TYR A 154 -1.82 -7.58 -12.49
C TYR A 154 -3.16 -8.14 -11.99
N PRO A 155 -3.32 -8.51 -10.70
CA PRO A 155 -4.62 -8.91 -10.15
C PRO A 155 -5.72 -7.89 -10.41
N LEU A 156 -5.44 -6.60 -10.22
CA LEU A 156 -6.42 -5.54 -10.45
C LEU A 156 -6.89 -5.49 -11.90
N LEU A 157 -5.97 -5.61 -12.87
CA LEU A 157 -6.31 -5.64 -14.30
C LEU A 157 -7.20 -6.85 -14.62
N VAL A 158 -6.80 -8.04 -14.17
CA VAL A 158 -7.54 -9.28 -14.44
C VAL A 158 -8.93 -9.24 -13.80
N VAL A 159 -9.05 -8.82 -12.53
CA VAL A 159 -10.33 -8.61 -11.85
C VAL A 159 -11.19 -7.62 -12.63
N THR A 160 -10.62 -6.50 -13.08
CA THR A 160 -11.36 -5.45 -13.78
C THR A 160 -11.93 -5.97 -15.11
N VAL A 161 -11.13 -6.68 -15.90
CA VAL A 161 -11.59 -7.32 -17.15
C VAL A 161 -12.62 -8.40 -16.87
N ALA A 162 -12.39 -9.25 -15.87
CA ALA A 162 -13.32 -10.30 -15.50
C ALA A 162 -14.66 -9.75 -14.99
N LEU A 163 -14.65 -8.69 -14.17
CA LEU A 163 -15.86 -7.99 -13.74
C LEU A 163 -16.61 -7.37 -14.92
N MET A 164 -15.91 -6.75 -15.87
CA MET A 164 -16.53 -6.23 -17.09
C MET A 164 -17.23 -7.34 -17.89
N VAL A 165 -16.54 -8.46 -18.12
CA VAL A 165 -17.13 -9.62 -18.81
C VAL A 165 -18.30 -10.18 -18.02
N MET A 166 -18.15 -10.36 -16.71
CA MET A 166 -19.20 -10.87 -15.83
C MET A 166 -20.46 -9.99 -15.86
N LEU A 167 -20.31 -8.67 -15.74
CA LEU A 167 -21.42 -7.73 -15.82
C LEU A 167 -22.09 -7.75 -17.19
N PHE A 168 -21.32 -7.89 -18.27
CA PHE A 168 -21.87 -8.06 -19.62
C PHE A 168 -22.71 -9.34 -19.73
N LEU A 169 -22.18 -10.48 -19.24
CA LEU A 169 -22.90 -11.75 -19.25
C LEU A 169 -24.20 -11.66 -18.43
N LEU A 170 -24.15 -11.07 -17.24
CA LEU A 170 -25.33 -10.95 -16.37
C LEU A 170 -26.36 -9.97 -16.92
N ASN A 171 -25.97 -8.82 -17.48
CA ASN A 171 -26.95 -7.80 -17.87
C ASN A 171 -27.51 -7.97 -19.28
N PHE A 172 -26.77 -8.63 -20.18
CA PHE A 172 -27.21 -8.80 -21.57
C PHE A 172 -27.50 -10.25 -21.92
N LEU A 173 -26.57 -11.15 -21.59
CA LEU A 173 -26.62 -12.51 -22.10
C LEU A 173 -27.61 -13.38 -21.33
N VAL A 174 -27.58 -13.33 -20.00
CA VAL A 174 -28.49 -14.10 -19.14
C VAL A 174 -29.97 -13.71 -19.36
N PRO A 175 -30.36 -12.43 -19.42
CA PRO A 175 -31.74 -12.02 -19.68
C PRO A 175 -32.23 -12.45 -21.06
N LEU A 176 -31.38 -12.37 -22.09
CA LEU A 176 -31.70 -12.84 -23.44
C LEU A 176 -32.13 -14.31 -23.43
N PHE A 177 -31.44 -15.16 -22.66
CA PHE A 177 -31.86 -16.55 -22.49
C PHE A 177 -33.16 -16.65 -21.67
N GLY A 178 -33.30 -15.88 -20.59
CA GLY A 178 -34.55 -15.83 -19.83
C GLY A 178 -35.78 -15.54 -20.70
N ASP A 179 -35.67 -14.59 -21.62
CA ASP A 179 -36.72 -14.21 -22.57
C ASP A 179 -37.04 -15.31 -23.61
N ILE A 180 -36.05 -16.12 -23.99
CA ILE A 180 -36.28 -17.26 -24.88
C ILE A 180 -37.07 -18.35 -24.13
N TYR A 181 -36.78 -18.59 -22.86
CA TYR A 181 -37.47 -19.60 -22.05
C TYR A 181 -38.91 -19.23 -21.73
N SER A 182 -39.17 -17.97 -21.39
CA SER A 182 -40.53 -17.51 -21.12
C SER A 182 -41.46 -17.66 -22.33
N ARG A 183 -40.91 -17.60 -23.55
CA ARG A 183 -41.66 -17.85 -24.80
C ARG A 183 -41.92 -19.33 -25.09
N LEU A 184 -41.12 -20.23 -24.52
CA LEU A 184 -41.23 -21.68 -24.74
C LEU A 184 -42.12 -22.35 -23.69
N ASP A 185 -42.68 -21.58 -22.75
CA ASP A 185 -43.54 -22.05 -21.65
C ASP A 185 -42.90 -23.17 -20.80
N GLN A 186 -41.56 -23.15 -20.74
CA GLN A 186 -40.75 -24.15 -20.03
C GLN A 186 -40.10 -23.52 -18.80
N ASP A 187 -40.12 -24.27 -17.69
CA ASP A 187 -39.52 -23.84 -16.45
C ASP A 187 -37.98 -23.78 -16.53
N LEU A 188 -37.41 -22.63 -16.16
CA LEU A 188 -35.96 -22.45 -16.06
C LEU A 188 -35.36 -23.41 -15.01
N PRO A 189 -34.21 -24.04 -15.28
CA PRO A 189 -33.45 -24.79 -14.27
C PRO A 189 -33.13 -23.95 -13.04
N GLN A 190 -33.05 -24.57 -11.85
CA GLN A 190 -32.81 -23.86 -10.58
C GLN A 190 -31.55 -22.98 -10.60
N ILE A 191 -30.44 -23.47 -11.17
CA ILE A 191 -29.18 -22.72 -11.28
C ILE A 191 -29.39 -21.47 -12.15
N THR A 192 -30.10 -21.59 -13.27
CA THR A 192 -30.42 -20.46 -14.15
C THR A 192 -31.37 -19.46 -13.48
N LYS A 193 -32.37 -19.91 -12.73
CA LYS A 193 -33.26 -19.03 -11.94
C LYS A 193 -32.47 -18.19 -10.93
N MET A 194 -31.48 -18.79 -10.25
CA MET A 194 -30.58 -18.08 -9.32
C MET A 194 -29.70 -17.04 -10.02
N VAL A 195 -29.17 -17.34 -11.21
CA VAL A 195 -28.35 -16.36 -11.95
C VAL A 195 -29.19 -15.23 -12.55
N VAL A 196 -30.40 -15.52 -13.01
CA VAL A 196 -31.36 -14.49 -13.48
C VAL A 196 -31.79 -13.58 -12.32
N SER A 197 -32.05 -14.11 -11.13
CA SER A 197 -32.38 -13.27 -9.97
C SER A 197 -31.21 -12.38 -9.55
N LEU A 198 -29.98 -12.89 -9.61
CA LEU A 198 -28.77 -12.11 -9.35
C LEU A 198 -28.55 -11.03 -10.43
N SER A 199 -28.86 -11.32 -11.69
CA SER A 199 -28.85 -10.34 -12.78
C SER A 199 -29.83 -9.19 -12.50
N ASN A 200 -31.09 -9.51 -12.18
CA ASN A 200 -32.12 -8.50 -11.89
C ASN A 200 -31.75 -7.63 -10.66
N PHE A 201 -31.16 -8.25 -9.63
CA PHE A 201 -30.63 -7.55 -8.47
C PHE A 201 -29.51 -6.59 -8.86
N THR A 202 -28.58 -7.04 -9.72
CA THR A 202 -27.48 -6.21 -10.22
C THR A 202 -28.02 -5.03 -11.03
N GLN A 203 -28.94 -5.24 -11.98
CA GLN A 203 -29.49 -4.14 -12.79
C GLN A 203 -30.20 -3.06 -11.95
N THR A 204 -30.92 -3.46 -10.90
CA THR A 204 -31.73 -2.54 -10.08
C THR A 204 -30.89 -1.84 -8.99
N TYR A 205 -30.00 -2.58 -8.32
CA TYR A 205 -29.32 -2.10 -7.13
C TYR A 205 -27.85 -1.72 -7.35
N PHE A 206 -27.25 -1.96 -8.53
CA PHE A 206 -25.83 -1.66 -8.74
C PHE A 206 -25.49 -0.18 -8.50
N THR A 207 -26.30 0.76 -9.00
CA THR A 207 -26.09 2.19 -8.74
C THR A 207 -26.18 2.54 -7.25
N HIS A 208 -27.17 1.99 -6.54
CA HIS A 208 -27.33 2.16 -5.10
C HIS A 208 -26.17 1.53 -4.31
N PHE A 209 -25.67 0.37 -4.74
CA PHE A 209 -24.52 -0.30 -4.17
C PHE A 209 -23.24 0.53 -4.33
N VAL A 210 -22.97 1.05 -5.52
CA VAL A 210 -21.80 1.91 -5.79
C VAL A 210 -21.86 3.18 -4.93
N ILE A 211 -23.02 3.83 -4.85
CA ILE A 211 -23.21 5.01 -3.99
C ILE A 211 -23.02 4.64 -2.52
N GLY A 212 -23.59 3.52 -2.07
CA GLY A 212 -23.45 3.04 -0.70
C GLY A 212 -22.00 2.77 -0.31
N VAL A 213 -21.22 2.13 -1.20
CA VAL A 213 -19.77 1.91 -1.00
C VAL A 213 -19.03 3.24 -0.93
N MET A 214 -19.30 4.18 -1.84
CA MET A 214 -18.66 5.50 -1.85
C MET A 214 -18.95 6.30 -0.58
N VAL A 215 -20.21 6.33 -0.13
CA VAL A 215 -20.62 6.98 1.12
C VAL A 215 -19.96 6.32 2.31
N THR A 216 -19.91 4.99 2.35
CA THR A 216 -19.22 4.24 3.41
C THR A 216 -17.75 4.60 3.46
N ILE A 217 -17.05 4.63 2.32
CA ILE A 217 -15.64 5.04 2.23
C ILE A 217 -15.46 6.48 2.76
N LEU A 218 -16.32 7.41 2.35
CA LEU A 218 -16.27 8.80 2.83
C LEU A 218 -16.48 8.91 4.35
N ILE A 219 -17.43 8.15 4.90
CA ILE A 219 -17.67 8.09 6.35
C ILE A 219 -16.43 7.53 7.06
N LEU A 220 -15.91 6.38 6.63
CA LEU A 220 -14.70 5.77 7.22
C LEU A 220 -13.50 6.72 7.15
N PHE A 221 -13.34 7.43 6.02
CA PHE A 221 -12.27 8.42 5.83
C PHE A 221 -12.45 9.67 6.72
N SER A 222 -13.68 10.10 6.97
CA SER A 222 -13.98 11.18 7.90
C SER A 222 -13.67 10.79 9.35
N GLN A 223 -14.00 9.55 9.73
CA GLN A 223 -13.82 9.05 11.09
C GLN A 223 -12.37 8.64 11.40
N ARG A 224 -11.46 8.62 10.40
CA ARG A 224 -10.08 8.11 10.53
C ARG A 224 -9.25 8.73 11.65
N LYS A 225 -9.55 9.97 12.05
CA LYS A 225 -8.84 10.68 13.12
C LYS A 225 -9.38 10.38 14.53
N LYS A 226 -10.57 9.76 14.65
CA LYS A 226 -11.20 9.50 15.94
C LYS A 226 -10.57 8.28 16.62
N GLN A 227 -10.36 8.37 17.93
CA GLN A 227 -9.72 7.31 18.72
C GLN A 227 -10.45 5.96 18.63
N TRP A 228 -11.79 5.96 18.67
CA TRP A 228 -12.59 4.73 18.53
C TRP A 228 -12.31 4.02 17.20
N PHE A 229 -12.18 4.79 16.11
CA PHE A 229 -11.94 4.27 14.78
C PHE A 229 -10.53 3.71 14.66
N ARG A 230 -9.52 4.41 15.20
CA ARG A 230 -8.13 3.93 15.24
C ARG A 230 -7.99 2.61 16.00
N LYS A 231 -8.67 2.49 17.15
CA LYS A 231 -8.72 1.24 17.93
C LYS A 231 -9.41 0.12 17.15
N TRP A 232 -10.61 0.37 16.64
CA TRP A 232 -11.39 -0.62 15.90
C TRP A 232 -10.69 -1.08 14.62
N SER A 233 -10.17 -0.15 13.82
CA SER A 233 -9.48 -0.45 12.58
C SER A 233 -8.20 -1.25 12.83
N SER A 234 -7.41 -0.90 13.85
CA SER A 234 -6.20 -1.65 14.20
C SER A 234 -6.51 -3.11 14.60
N GLN A 235 -7.60 -3.34 15.34
CA GLN A 235 -8.01 -4.70 15.72
C GLN A 235 -8.48 -5.53 14.52
N ILE A 236 -9.22 -4.92 13.58
CA ILE A 236 -9.62 -5.61 12.35
C ILE A 236 -8.40 -5.94 11.51
N VAL A 237 -7.51 -4.95 11.29
CA VAL A 237 -6.32 -5.12 10.45
C VAL A 237 -5.47 -6.27 10.99
N ILE A 238 -5.15 -6.30 12.29
CA ILE A 238 -4.35 -7.38 12.89
C ILE A 238 -5.02 -8.76 12.77
N LYS A 239 -6.35 -8.82 12.83
CA LYS A 239 -7.10 -10.09 12.76
C LYS A 239 -7.29 -10.62 11.34
N THR A 240 -7.03 -9.82 10.31
CA THR A 240 -7.14 -10.32 8.92
C THR A 240 -6.03 -11.34 8.66
N PRO A 241 -6.35 -12.57 8.22
CA PRO A 241 -5.33 -13.54 7.89
C PRO A 241 -4.48 -13.02 6.73
N VAL A 242 -3.20 -13.40 6.71
CA VAL A 242 -2.18 -12.95 5.74
C VAL A 242 -1.80 -11.47 5.89
N PHE A 243 -2.74 -10.53 5.74
CA PHE A 243 -2.46 -9.09 5.80
C PHE A 243 -2.16 -8.58 7.21
N GLY A 244 -2.82 -9.11 8.24
CA GLY A 244 -2.59 -8.68 9.63
C GLY A 244 -1.17 -8.92 10.10
N GLN A 245 -0.58 -10.06 9.73
CA GLN A 245 0.83 -10.35 10.02
C GLN A 245 1.77 -9.37 9.31
N LEU A 246 1.50 -9.05 8.04
CA LEU A 246 2.27 -8.06 7.28
C LEU A 246 2.22 -6.69 7.96
N PHE A 247 1.04 -6.20 8.31
CA PHE A 247 0.89 -4.91 8.97
C PHE A 247 1.57 -4.89 10.34
N GLN A 248 1.41 -5.94 11.14
CA GLN A 248 2.10 -6.07 12.42
C GLN A 248 3.62 -5.95 12.25
N LYS A 249 4.21 -6.73 11.32
CA LYS A 249 5.65 -6.69 11.06
C LYS A 249 6.12 -5.35 10.52
N LEU A 250 5.33 -4.70 9.66
CA LEU A 250 5.62 -3.37 9.14
C LEU A 250 5.72 -2.33 10.26
N TYR A 251 4.76 -2.34 11.19
CA TYR A 251 4.77 -1.41 12.32
C TYR A 251 5.85 -1.74 13.36
N LEU A 252 6.16 -3.03 13.58
CA LEU A 252 7.28 -3.44 14.43
C LEU A 252 8.65 -3.10 13.82
N ALA A 253 8.81 -3.25 12.50
CA ALA A 253 10.01 -2.81 11.78
C ALA A 253 10.22 -1.30 11.97
N ARG A 254 9.16 -0.51 11.80
CA ARG A 254 9.20 0.94 12.00
C ARG A 254 9.54 1.30 13.44
N PHE A 255 8.88 0.66 14.41
CA PHE A 255 9.17 0.84 15.83
C PHE A 255 10.64 0.55 16.16
N ALA A 256 11.15 -0.61 15.72
CA ALA A 256 12.52 -1.01 15.98
C ALA A 256 13.54 -0.10 15.29
N GLN A 257 13.27 0.33 14.06
CA GLN A 257 14.14 1.26 13.33
C GLN A 257 14.20 2.63 14.03
N SER A 258 13.06 3.17 14.46
CA SER A 258 13.04 4.43 15.21
C SER A 258 13.74 4.30 16.57
N MET A 259 13.56 3.21 17.30
CA MET A 259 14.32 2.94 18.53
C MET A 259 15.82 2.87 18.26
N ALA A 260 16.24 2.11 17.25
CA ALA A 260 17.64 1.97 16.88
C ALA A 260 18.27 3.34 16.59
N PHE A 261 17.60 4.14 15.79
CA PHE A 261 18.02 5.47 15.42
C PHE A 261 18.19 6.39 16.66
N LEU A 262 17.16 6.50 17.50
CA LEU A 262 17.18 7.36 18.68
C LEU A 262 18.25 6.93 19.70
N LEU A 263 18.40 5.62 19.93
CA LEU A 263 19.40 5.10 20.85
C LEU A 263 20.83 5.27 20.31
N ASN A 264 21.06 5.07 19.00
CA ASN A 264 22.34 5.38 18.34
C ASN A 264 22.69 6.88 18.44
N ALA A 265 21.67 7.74 18.38
CA ALA A 265 21.83 9.17 18.60
C ALA A 265 22.15 9.53 20.07
N ARG A 266 22.14 8.54 20.99
CA ARG A 266 22.30 8.68 22.45
C ARG A 266 21.12 9.38 23.14
N VAL A 267 19.93 9.32 22.55
CA VAL A 267 18.70 9.81 23.20
C VAL A 267 18.35 8.86 24.36
N PRO A 268 18.09 9.38 25.58
CA PRO A 268 17.67 8.55 26.70
C PRO A 268 16.39 7.76 26.38
N ILE A 269 16.32 6.50 26.81
CA ILE A 269 15.24 5.57 26.45
C ILE A 269 13.83 6.11 26.76
N LEU A 270 13.64 6.79 27.89
CA LEU A 270 12.34 7.39 28.24
C LEU A 270 11.93 8.48 27.24
N ARG A 271 12.87 9.34 26.83
CA ARG A 271 12.64 10.35 25.79
C ARG A 271 12.43 9.69 24.43
N ALA A 272 13.14 8.60 24.13
CA ALA A 272 12.96 7.85 22.89
C ALA A 272 11.55 7.24 22.80
N ILE A 273 11.03 6.67 23.89
CA ILE A 273 9.66 6.14 23.98
C ILE A 273 8.62 7.26 23.72
N ASP A 274 8.78 8.43 24.35
CA ASP A 274 7.90 9.59 24.16
C ASP A 274 7.82 10.05 22.70
N LEU A 275 8.96 10.04 22.01
CA LEU A 275 9.03 10.43 20.62
C LEU A 275 8.36 9.38 19.74
N ILE A 276 8.68 8.11 19.95
CA ILE A 276 8.18 7.01 19.14
C ILE A 276 6.67 6.84 19.25
N GLU A 277 6.10 7.06 20.44
CA GLU A 277 4.66 7.12 20.64
C GLU A 277 4.00 8.08 19.64
N LYS A 278 4.61 9.24 19.38
CA LYS A 278 4.10 10.23 18.41
C LYS A 278 4.41 9.87 16.95
N MET A 279 5.43 9.04 16.71
CA MET A 279 5.97 8.77 15.38
C MET A 279 5.33 7.57 14.66
N VAL A 280 5.08 6.45 15.36
CA VAL A 280 4.70 5.18 14.73
C VAL A 280 3.23 5.17 14.28
N ALA A 281 2.41 6.10 14.79
CA ALA A 281 1.03 6.35 14.34
C ALA A 281 0.13 5.09 14.28
N PHE A 282 0.36 4.13 15.20
CA PHE A 282 -0.35 2.85 15.25
C PHE A 282 -0.85 2.56 16.65
N PHE A 283 -2.18 2.55 16.82
CA PHE A 283 -2.82 2.55 18.14
C PHE A 283 -2.30 1.48 19.12
N PRO A 284 -2.09 0.20 18.73
CA PRO A 284 -1.54 -0.81 19.65
C PRO A 284 -0.16 -0.45 20.21
N ILE A 285 0.71 0.15 19.40
CA ILE A 285 2.07 0.56 19.81
C ILE A 285 2.02 1.87 20.62
N GLU A 286 1.20 2.83 20.21
CA GLU A 286 1.00 4.08 20.97
C GLU A 286 0.51 3.78 22.39
N TYR A 287 -0.53 2.94 22.48
CA TYR A 287 -1.13 2.56 23.74
C TYR A 287 -0.14 1.82 24.64
N SER A 288 0.58 0.82 24.11
CA SER A 288 1.57 0.07 24.90
C SER A 288 2.72 0.95 25.36
N LEU A 289 3.29 1.79 24.50
CA LEU A 289 4.41 2.68 24.87
C LEU A 289 4.02 3.69 25.95
N SER A 290 2.81 4.24 25.87
CA SER A 290 2.28 5.16 26.89
C SER A 290 2.22 4.51 28.28
N GLN A 291 1.83 3.24 28.37
CA GLN A 291 1.79 2.50 29.63
C GLN A 291 3.19 2.07 30.10
N ILE A 292 4.01 1.52 29.19
CA ILE A 292 5.37 1.05 29.46
C ILE A 292 6.24 2.18 30.03
N LYS A 293 6.06 3.42 29.57
CA LYS A 293 6.74 4.58 30.14
C LYS A 293 6.56 4.68 31.66
N GLY A 294 5.33 4.50 32.13
CA GLY A 294 5.02 4.55 33.57
C GLY A 294 5.62 3.39 34.36
N GLU A 295 5.80 2.23 33.74
CA GLU A 295 6.41 1.03 34.34
C GLU A 295 7.94 1.19 34.47
N ILE A 296 8.61 1.68 33.42
CA ILE A 296 10.06 1.95 33.46
C ILE A 296 10.40 3.02 34.50
N LEU A 297 9.56 4.05 34.63
CA LEU A 297 9.74 5.09 35.67
C LEU A 297 9.65 4.51 37.10
N LYS A 298 8.94 3.39 37.29
CA LYS A 298 8.86 2.66 38.57
C LYS A 298 10.01 1.66 38.76
N GLY A 299 10.92 1.54 37.79
CA GLY A 299 12.07 0.64 37.83
C GLY A 299 11.82 -0.74 37.20
N GLU A 300 10.69 -0.98 36.54
CA GLU A 300 10.50 -2.23 35.81
C GLU A 300 11.41 -2.28 34.57
N PRO A 301 12.08 -3.42 34.30
CA PRO A 301 12.85 -3.60 33.09
C PRO A 301 12.00 -3.42 31.84
N PHE A 302 12.59 -2.81 30.82
CA PHE A 302 11.88 -2.48 29.58
C PHE A 302 11.38 -3.73 28.85
N HIS A 303 12.19 -4.79 28.78
CA HIS A 303 11.77 -6.05 28.15
C HIS A 303 10.57 -6.71 28.87
N LYS A 304 10.46 -6.56 30.21
CA LYS A 304 9.32 -7.11 30.96
C LYS A 304 8.05 -6.35 30.63
N SER A 305 8.14 -5.02 30.64
CA SER A 305 7.04 -4.11 30.32
C SER A 305 6.46 -4.39 28.92
N LEU A 306 7.33 -4.67 27.93
CA LEU A 306 6.90 -5.05 26.57
C LEU A 306 6.17 -6.40 26.52
N LYS A 307 6.52 -7.36 27.38
CA LYS A 307 5.98 -8.72 27.36
C LYS A 307 4.47 -8.76 27.66
N GLU A 308 3.95 -7.76 28.37
CA GLU A 308 2.53 -7.66 28.73
C GLU A 308 1.61 -7.37 27.52
N TYR A 309 2.17 -6.94 26.39
CA TYR A 309 1.40 -6.55 25.20
C TYR A 309 1.59 -7.54 24.05
N ALA A 310 0.48 -8.12 23.58
CA ALA A 310 0.46 -9.13 22.50
C ALA A 310 1.00 -8.63 21.14
N ILE A 311 1.17 -7.32 20.95
CA ILE A 311 1.73 -6.76 19.72
C ILE A 311 3.22 -7.11 19.57
N TYR A 312 3.94 -7.31 20.68
CA TYR A 312 5.38 -7.61 20.68
C TYR A 312 5.62 -9.12 20.75
N PRO A 313 6.19 -9.71 19.69
CA PRO A 313 6.48 -11.14 19.68
C PRO A 313 7.59 -11.52 20.67
N SER A 314 7.55 -12.77 21.15
CA SER A 314 8.49 -13.25 22.19
C SER A 314 9.96 -13.21 21.76
N ASN A 315 10.26 -13.45 20.48
CA ASN A 315 11.61 -13.32 19.94
C ASN A 315 12.13 -11.87 20.02
N MET A 316 11.30 -10.88 19.69
CA MET A 316 11.64 -9.46 19.82
C MET A 316 11.93 -9.09 21.27
N VAL A 317 11.04 -9.46 22.19
CA VAL A 317 11.21 -9.21 23.63
C VAL A 317 12.51 -9.86 24.15
N SER A 318 12.85 -11.05 23.65
CA SER A 318 14.06 -11.77 24.05
C SER A 318 15.33 -11.05 23.57
N LEU A 319 15.35 -10.54 22.35
CA LEU A 319 16.47 -9.73 21.84
C LEU A 319 16.62 -8.42 22.61
N ILE A 320 15.51 -7.77 22.96
CA ILE A 320 15.53 -6.55 23.78
C ILE A 320 16.07 -6.86 25.18
N LYS A 321 15.67 -7.98 25.79
CA LYS A 321 16.23 -8.42 27.08
C LYS A 321 17.75 -8.57 27.01
N VAL A 322 18.27 -9.24 25.97
CA VAL A 322 19.72 -9.40 25.77
C VAL A 322 20.40 -8.04 25.62
N GLY A 323 19.81 -7.14 24.82
CA GLY A 323 20.32 -5.78 24.63
C GLY A 323 20.30 -4.95 25.92
N GLU A 324 19.26 -5.07 26.73
CA GLU A 324 19.13 -4.38 28.02
C GLU A 324 20.19 -4.87 29.01
N GLN A 325 20.37 -6.19 29.12
CA GLN A 325 21.37 -6.80 30.01
C GLN A 325 22.82 -6.51 29.59
N ALA A 326 23.08 -6.43 28.28
CA ALA A 326 24.39 -6.13 27.72
C ALA A 326 24.64 -4.61 27.53
N ASN A 327 23.66 -3.76 27.85
CA ASN A 327 23.68 -2.31 27.56
C ASN A 327 23.96 -2.00 26.07
N GLN A 328 23.36 -2.77 25.17
CA GLN A 328 23.49 -2.72 23.70
C GLN A 328 22.11 -2.71 23.02
N LEU A 329 21.16 -1.94 23.58
CA LEU A 329 19.80 -1.84 23.03
C LEU A 329 19.79 -1.27 21.61
N ASP A 330 20.63 -0.28 21.32
CA ASP A 330 20.87 0.29 19.99
C ASP A 330 21.18 -0.78 18.93
N ASN A 331 22.12 -1.68 19.24
CA ASN A 331 22.51 -2.77 18.35
C ASN A 331 21.39 -3.80 18.19
N MET A 332 20.70 -4.15 19.28
CA MET A 332 19.60 -5.12 19.22
C MET A 332 18.40 -4.58 18.43
N PHE A 333 18.03 -3.32 18.63
CA PHE A 333 16.98 -2.67 17.83
C PHE A 333 17.35 -2.57 16.36
N SER A 334 18.61 -2.30 16.03
CA SER A 334 19.10 -2.31 14.64
C SER A 334 18.94 -3.68 13.99
N LYS A 335 19.28 -4.76 14.71
CA LYS A 335 19.08 -6.14 14.25
C LYS A 335 17.60 -6.49 14.07
N ILE A 336 16.77 -6.13 15.03
CA ILE A 336 15.32 -6.35 14.97
C ILE A 336 14.70 -5.61 13.77
N ALA A 337 15.10 -4.36 13.54
CA ALA A 337 14.63 -3.55 12.42
C ALA A 337 14.95 -4.22 11.08
N ASN A 338 16.19 -4.70 10.90
CA ASN A 338 16.61 -5.38 9.68
C ASN A 338 15.85 -6.70 9.49
N GLN A 339 15.73 -7.52 10.55
CA GLN A 339 14.97 -8.76 10.49
C GLN A 339 13.52 -8.54 10.07
N TYR A 340 12.80 -7.59 10.69
CA TYR A 340 11.41 -7.35 10.31
C TYR A 340 11.27 -6.71 8.92
N ASN A 341 12.23 -5.88 8.48
CA ASN A 341 12.25 -5.35 7.12
C ASN A 341 12.38 -6.49 6.08
N ASP A 342 13.24 -7.47 6.33
CA ASP A 342 13.42 -8.64 5.47
C ASP A 342 12.15 -9.51 5.46
N GLU A 343 11.55 -9.74 6.63
CA GLU A 343 10.31 -10.50 6.75
C GLU A 343 9.13 -9.79 6.04
N VAL A 344 9.05 -8.46 6.10
CA VAL A 344 8.05 -7.65 5.38
C VAL A 344 8.23 -7.79 3.87
N GLU A 345 9.47 -7.73 3.38
CA GLU A 345 9.77 -7.93 1.95
C GLU A 345 9.36 -9.34 1.49
N GLN A 346 9.74 -10.37 2.24
CA GLN A 346 9.39 -11.76 1.94
C GLN A 346 7.88 -11.98 1.94
N GLN A 347 7.18 -11.49 2.98
CA GLN A 347 5.72 -11.61 3.06
C GLN A 347 5.02 -10.88 1.92
N THR A 348 5.50 -9.70 1.51
CA THR A 348 4.94 -8.97 0.37
C THR A 348 5.06 -9.79 -0.92
N LYS A 349 6.20 -10.45 -1.15
CA LYS A 349 6.40 -11.34 -2.30
C LYS A 349 5.47 -12.56 -2.28
N LEU A 350 5.33 -13.20 -1.12
CA LEU A 350 4.44 -14.36 -0.93
C LEU A 350 2.97 -13.99 -1.16
N ILE A 351 2.54 -12.84 -0.67
CA ILE A 351 1.17 -12.34 -0.91
C ILE A 351 0.95 -12.16 -2.41
N GLY A 352 1.90 -11.52 -3.11
CA GLY A 352 1.82 -11.33 -4.55
C GLY A 352 1.71 -12.65 -5.32
N SER A 353 2.52 -13.66 -4.98
CA SER A 353 2.51 -14.94 -5.68
C SER A 353 1.30 -15.82 -5.38
N LEU A 354 0.69 -15.69 -4.20
CA LEU A 354 -0.52 -16.45 -3.83
C LEU A 354 -1.80 -15.85 -4.40
N ILE A 355 -1.83 -14.53 -4.63
CA ILE A 355 -3.02 -13.87 -5.19
C ILE A 355 -3.35 -14.42 -6.57
N GLU A 356 -2.36 -14.70 -7.43
CA GLU A 356 -2.61 -15.15 -8.81
C GLU A 356 -3.33 -16.51 -8.88
N PRO A 357 -2.87 -17.59 -8.23
CA PRO A 357 -3.59 -18.87 -8.23
C PRO A 357 -5.01 -18.77 -7.65
N VAL A 358 -5.17 -18.03 -6.54
CA VAL A 358 -6.48 -17.83 -5.91
C VAL A 358 -7.43 -17.12 -6.87
N MET A 359 -6.93 -16.09 -7.58
CA MET A 359 -7.70 -15.36 -8.59
C MET A 359 -8.15 -16.25 -9.74
N ILE A 360 -7.27 -17.09 -10.28
CA ILE A 360 -7.60 -18.00 -11.39
C ILE A 360 -8.71 -18.98 -10.97
N VAL A 361 -8.58 -19.60 -9.80
CA VAL A 361 -9.58 -20.54 -9.28
C VAL A 361 -10.92 -19.84 -9.06
N PHE A 362 -10.91 -18.66 -8.45
CA PHE A 362 -12.11 -17.86 -8.20
C PHE A 362 -12.82 -17.47 -9.51
N LEU A 363 -12.06 -17.02 -10.51
CA LEU A 363 -12.62 -16.66 -11.82
C LEU A 363 -13.15 -17.87 -12.58
N ALA A 364 -12.43 -18.99 -12.56
CA ALA A 364 -12.88 -20.24 -13.17
C ALA A 364 -14.21 -20.70 -12.56
N LEU A 365 -14.38 -20.55 -11.24
CA LEU A 365 -15.62 -20.89 -10.55
C LEU A 365 -16.76 -19.96 -11.00
N ILE A 366 -16.56 -18.64 -10.98
CA ILE A 366 -17.59 -17.67 -11.41
C ILE A 366 -17.99 -17.90 -12.86
N VAL A 367 -17.02 -17.93 -13.77
CA VAL A 367 -17.28 -18.11 -15.20
C VAL A 367 -17.92 -19.49 -15.45
N GLY A 368 -17.44 -20.53 -14.77
CA GLY A 368 -18.01 -21.88 -14.86
C GLY A 368 -19.48 -21.92 -14.46
N VAL A 369 -19.86 -21.30 -13.33
CA VAL A 369 -21.26 -21.22 -12.90
C VAL A 369 -22.12 -20.49 -13.94
N ILE A 370 -21.63 -19.38 -14.49
CA ILE A 370 -22.36 -18.61 -15.51
C ILE A 370 -22.55 -19.46 -16.78
N LEU A 371 -21.50 -20.10 -17.27
CA LEU A 371 -21.56 -20.95 -18.47
C LEU A 371 -22.54 -22.11 -18.26
N ILE A 372 -22.45 -22.83 -17.14
CA ILE A 372 -23.39 -23.93 -16.82
C ILE A 372 -24.83 -23.39 -16.80
N SER A 373 -25.05 -22.24 -16.18
CA SER A 373 -26.38 -21.62 -16.09
C SER A 373 -26.96 -21.25 -17.46
N MET A 374 -26.11 -20.95 -18.44
CA MET A 374 -26.52 -20.62 -19.80
C MET A 374 -26.68 -21.85 -20.70
N TYR A 375 -25.82 -22.87 -20.56
CA TYR A 375 -25.85 -24.06 -21.41
C TYR A 375 -26.83 -25.13 -20.92
N LEU A 376 -27.02 -25.28 -19.60
CA LEU A 376 -27.96 -26.25 -19.04
C LEU A 376 -29.38 -26.08 -19.58
N PRO A 377 -29.91 -24.86 -19.72
CA PRO A 377 -31.16 -24.64 -20.44
C PRO A 377 -31.09 -25.23 -21.85
N MET A 378 -30.11 -24.84 -22.69
CA MET A 378 -30.01 -25.31 -24.09
C MET A 378 -30.12 -26.83 -24.24
N PHE A 379 -29.49 -27.60 -23.33
CA PHE A 379 -29.62 -29.05 -23.33
C PHE A 379 -31.04 -29.55 -23.07
N LYS A 380 -31.79 -28.91 -22.16
CA LYS A 380 -33.18 -29.27 -21.87
C LYS A 380 -34.11 -29.02 -23.06
N LEU A 381 -33.87 -27.97 -23.83
CA LEU A 381 -34.65 -27.73 -25.05
C LEU A 381 -34.40 -28.81 -26.09
N VAL A 382 -33.13 -29.14 -26.35
CA VAL A 382 -32.79 -30.22 -27.31
C VAL A 382 -33.36 -31.57 -26.88
N SER A 383 -33.33 -31.90 -25.58
CA SER A 383 -33.94 -33.13 -25.09
C SER A 383 -35.47 -33.12 -25.12
N GLY A 384 -36.10 -31.95 -24.93
CA GLY A 384 -37.55 -31.78 -25.00
C GLY A 384 -38.11 -31.85 -26.43
N PHE A 385 -37.31 -31.50 -27.44
CA PHE A 385 -37.63 -31.69 -28.86
C PHE A 385 -37.28 -33.09 -29.39
N GLY A 386 -36.67 -33.95 -28.57
CA GLY A 386 -36.21 -35.29 -28.93
C GLY A 386 -37.12 -36.44 -28.51
N MET A 387 -38.35 -36.16 -28.07
CA MET A 387 -39.45 -37.14 -27.92
C MET A 387 -40.49 -36.97 -29.02
#